data_AF-A0A131XBA8-F1
#
_entry.id   AF-A0A131XBA8-F1
#
_cell.length_a   1.000
_cell.length_b   1.000
_cell.length_c   1.000
_cell.angle_alpha   90.00
_cell.angle_beta   90.00
_cell.angle_gamma   90.00
#
_symmetry.space_group_name_H-M   'P 1'
#
loop_
_entity.id
_entity.type
_entity.pdbx_description
1 polymer ?
#
loop_
_entity_poly.entity_id
_entity_poly.type
_entity_poly.pdbx_seq_one_letter_code
_entity_poly.pdbx_strand_id
1 'polypeptide(L)'
;MERIFHEKQEGSLCAQHCLNGLLQGEYFTAVDLATIAQQIDEQERETMAEGGLNSDDYQRFMHQPSGNLDDSGYFSVQVIANALKVWGLELVPYSSTDAVAQAAQADPTQSTAYICNYKEHWFTIRKLGGRWFNLNSLLSGPQPISRTYLALFLAQLQQEGYSIFVVVGELPQCQADDFHEEDSDPDLQEALQQSLQESQQAKTPTEASTLSDDEMLEAALRLSMES
;
A
#
# COMPACT_ATOMS: atom_id res chain seq x y z
N MET A 1 -3.70 11.89 14.59
CA MET A 1 -3.17 11.94 13.21
C MET A 1 -1.76 12.52 13.11
N GLU A 2 -1.14 13.03 14.20
CA GLU A 2 0.21 13.63 14.21
C GLU A 2 1.39 12.63 14.39
N ARG A 3 1.15 11.32 14.27
CA ARG A 3 2.19 10.28 14.51
C ARG A 3 2.71 9.59 13.25
N ILE A 4 2.03 9.77 12.11
CA ILE A 4 2.48 9.26 10.81
C ILE A 4 3.30 10.36 10.17
N PHE A 5 4.55 10.06 9.84
CA PHE A 5 5.39 10.97 9.11
C PHE A 5 4.88 11.06 7.66
N HIS A 6 4.51 12.27 7.24
CA HIS A 6 4.07 12.56 5.88
C HIS A 6 4.67 13.91 5.44
N GLU A 7 5.49 13.86 4.41
CA GLU A 7 6.14 15.03 3.85
C GLU A 7 5.42 15.40 2.54
N LYS A 8 4.91 16.63 2.47
CA LYS A 8 4.32 17.14 1.22
C LYS A 8 5.44 17.53 0.27
N GLN A 9 5.27 17.18 -0.99
CA GLN A 9 6.24 17.54 -2.00
C GLN A 9 6.12 19.00 -2.40
N GLU A 10 7.27 19.67 -2.44
CA GLU A 10 7.45 20.96 -3.11
C GLU A 10 8.28 20.74 -4.38
N GLY A 11 7.74 21.07 -5.54
CA GLY A 11 8.40 20.85 -6.84
C GLY A 11 8.35 19.39 -7.30
N SER A 12 9.45 18.86 -7.84
CA SER A 12 9.52 17.53 -8.48
C SER A 12 10.26 16.45 -7.66
N LEU A 13 10.59 16.74 -6.39
CA LEU A 13 11.42 15.89 -5.52
C LEU A 13 10.67 14.66 -4.95
N CYS A 14 9.90 13.96 -5.78
CA CYS A 14 9.07 12.84 -5.34
C CYS A 14 9.86 11.68 -4.71
N ALA A 15 11.08 11.42 -5.17
CA ALA A 15 11.94 10.36 -4.65
C ALA A 15 12.31 10.54 -3.18
N GLN A 16 12.65 11.78 -2.78
CA GLN A 16 12.95 12.12 -1.38
C GLN A 16 11.75 11.79 -0.49
N HIS A 17 10.58 12.34 -0.83
CA HIS A 17 9.38 12.17 -0.02
C HIS A 17 8.88 10.72 -0.02
N CYS A 18 9.05 10.00 -1.13
CA CYS A 18 8.76 8.58 -1.23
C CYS A 18 9.59 7.76 -0.22
N LEU A 19 10.92 7.97 -0.18
CA LEU A 19 11.83 7.28 0.72
C LEU A 19 11.63 7.69 2.18
N ASN A 20 11.47 8.97 2.45
CA ASN A 20 11.23 9.47 3.81
C ASN A 20 9.89 9.00 4.36
N GLY A 21 8.84 8.99 3.53
CA GLY A 21 7.55 8.40 3.86
C GLY A 21 7.66 6.90 4.12
N LEU A 22 8.46 6.17 3.33
CA LEU A 22 8.73 4.75 3.54
C LEU A 22 9.44 4.49 4.85
N LEU A 23 10.45 5.28 5.22
CA LEU A 23 11.23 5.10 6.44
C LEU A 23 10.59 5.79 7.67
N GLN A 24 9.50 6.53 7.46
CA GLN A 24 8.79 7.31 8.48
C GLN A 24 9.70 8.34 9.19
N GLY A 25 10.54 9.02 8.42
CA GLY A 25 11.41 10.10 8.91
C GLY A 25 12.25 10.75 7.81
N GLU A 26 12.85 11.90 8.11
CA GLU A 26 13.70 12.69 7.20
C GLU A 26 15.11 12.10 7.10
N TYR A 27 15.23 10.93 6.47
CA TYR A 27 16.53 10.23 6.34
C TYR A 27 17.30 10.60 5.08
N PHE A 28 16.59 11.00 4.02
CA PHE A 28 17.18 11.38 2.75
C PHE A 28 16.83 12.81 2.40
N THR A 29 17.80 13.51 1.83
CA THR A 29 17.61 14.79 1.16
C THR A 29 17.85 14.64 -0.34
N ALA A 30 17.38 15.61 -1.13
CA ALA A 30 17.68 15.67 -2.56
C ALA A 30 19.20 15.65 -2.85
N VAL A 31 20.02 16.21 -1.96
CA VAL A 31 21.49 16.22 -2.10
C VAL A 31 22.07 14.82 -1.91
N ASP A 32 21.54 14.05 -0.95
CA ASP A 32 21.96 12.67 -0.72
C ASP A 32 21.62 11.80 -1.93
N LEU A 33 20.40 11.93 -2.45
CA LEU A 33 19.96 11.19 -3.64
C LEU A 33 20.75 11.58 -4.90
N ALA A 34 21.09 12.86 -5.07
CA ALA A 34 21.94 13.32 -6.16
C ALA A 34 23.36 12.74 -6.06
N THR A 35 23.89 12.62 -4.84
CA THR A 35 25.19 11.97 -4.60
C THR A 35 25.15 10.49 -4.95
N ILE A 36 24.07 9.78 -4.59
CA ILE A 36 23.86 8.37 -4.96
C ILE A 36 23.76 8.24 -6.49
N ALA A 37 23.01 9.12 -7.15
CA ALA A 37 22.88 9.12 -8.62
C ALA A 37 24.25 9.27 -9.30
N GLN A 38 25.06 10.24 -8.86
CA GLN A 38 26.41 10.45 -9.39
C GLN A 38 27.33 9.25 -9.17
N GLN A 39 27.24 8.57 -8.02
CA GLN A 39 28.01 7.36 -7.75
C GLN A 39 27.61 6.22 -8.68
N ILE A 40 26.31 6.06 -8.97
CA ILE A 40 25.83 5.06 -9.93
C ILE A 40 26.36 5.39 -11.32
N ASP A 41 26.27 6.65 -11.76
CA ASP A 41 26.79 7.09 -13.06
C ASP A 41 28.30 6.85 -13.21
N GLU A 42 29.07 7.07 -12.14
CA GLU A 42 30.50 6.74 -12.09
C GLU A 42 30.73 5.25 -12.26
N GLN A 43 29.99 4.43 -11.51
CA GLN A 43 30.15 2.98 -11.53
C GLN A 43 29.74 2.37 -12.88
N GLU A 44 28.68 2.89 -13.50
CA GLU A 44 28.28 2.53 -14.86
C GLU A 44 29.38 2.92 -15.86
N ARG A 45 29.98 4.10 -15.70
CA ARG A 45 31.11 4.54 -16.54
C ARG A 45 32.34 3.64 -16.39
N GLU A 46 32.71 3.29 -15.16
CA GLU A 46 33.83 2.38 -14.88
C GLU A 46 33.60 1.00 -15.52
N THR A 47 32.38 0.47 -15.38
CA THR A 47 31.98 -0.80 -15.99
C THR A 47 32.08 -0.75 -17.52
N MET A 48 31.65 0.36 -18.13
CA MET A 48 31.78 0.56 -19.58
C MET A 48 33.24 0.73 -20.03
N ALA A 49 34.10 1.29 -19.18
CA ALA A 49 35.53 1.42 -19.46
C ALA A 49 36.24 0.05 -19.52
N GLU A 50 35.75 -0.96 -18.81
CA GLU A 50 36.25 -2.34 -18.90
C GLU A 50 36.05 -2.94 -20.30
N GLY A 51 35.01 -2.52 -21.02
CA GLY A 51 34.75 -2.87 -22.43
C GLY A 51 35.69 -2.19 -23.43
N GLY A 52 36.58 -1.30 -22.96
CA GLY A 52 37.57 -0.59 -23.75
C GLY A 52 37.22 0.88 -23.96
N LEU A 53 38.13 1.76 -23.52
CA LEU A 53 38.01 3.23 -23.58
C LEU A 53 37.86 3.82 -24.99
N ASN A 54 38.24 3.06 -26.02
CA ASN A 54 38.15 3.47 -27.43
C ASN A 54 36.92 2.88 -28.15
N SER A 55 36.04 2.17 -27.44
CA SER A 55 34.80 1.68 -28.05
C SER A 55 33.86 2.84 -28.37
N ASP A 56 33.15 2.73 -29.50
CA ASP A 56 32.11 3.69 -29.88
C ASP A 56 31.03 3.80 -28.79
N ASP A 57 30.78 2.71 -28.05
CA ASP A 57 29.81 2.65 -26.96
C ASP A 57 30.25 3.47 -25.75
N TYR A 58 31.53 3.41 -25.34
CA TYR A 58 32.07 4.25 -24.27
C TYR A 58 32.03 5.74 -24.64
N GLN A 59 32.39 6.09 -25.87
CA GLN A 59 32.32 7.49 -26.33
C GLN A 59 30.87 8.01 -26.35
N ARG A 60 29.91 7.19 -26.79
CA ARG A 60 28.49 7.56 -26.73
C ARG A 60 28.00 7.74 -25.30
N PHE A 61 28.36 6.84 -24.40
CA PHE A 61 27.99 6.91 -22.99
C PHE A 61 28.53 8.19 -22.33
N MET A 62 29.78 8.57 -22.63
CA MET A 62 30.40 9.81 -22.12
C MET A 62 29.71 11.09 -22.57
N HIS A 63 28.99 11.06 -23.70
CA HIS A 63 28.24 12.21 -24.21
C HIS A 63 26.76 12.20 -23.80
N GLN A 64 26.27 11.13 -23.18
CA GLN A 64 24.90 11.05 -22.68
C GLN A 64 24.78 11.78 -21.34
N PRO A 65 23.70 12.54 -21.12
CA PRO A 65 23.38 13.04 -19.79
C PRO A 65 23.09 11.88 -18.83
N SER A 66 23.24 12.12 -17.53
CA SER A 66 22.91 11.12 -16.50
C SER A 66 21.48 10.60 -16.71
N GLY A 67 21.33 9.29 -16.76
CA GLY A 67 20.02 8.64 -16.74
C GLY A 67 19.42 8.53 -15.34
N ASN A 68 20.22 8.83 -14.30
CA ASN A 68 19.88 8.62 -12.90
C ASN A 68 19.32 9.85 -12.20
N LEU A 69 19.68 11.04 -12.70
CA LEU A 69 19.17 12.32 -12.26
C LEU A 69 18.95 13.23 -13.48
N ASP A 70 17.74 13.76 -13.64
CA ASP A 70 17.44 14.74 -14.69
C ASP A 70 17.42 16.19 -14.14
N ASP A 71 17.39 17.17 -15.06
CA ASP A 71 17.30 18.60 -14.70
C ASP A 71 15.97 18.98 -14.05
N SER A 72 14.96 18.10 -14.09
CA SER A 72 13.66 18.32 -13.47
C SER A 72 13.63 17.90 -12.00
N GLY A 73 14.60 17.10 -11.54
CA GLY A 73 14.66 16.53 -10.19
C GLY A 73 14.07 15.13 -10.07
N TYR A 74 13.84 14.44 -11.19
CA TYR A 74 13.48 13.03 -11.24
C TYR A 74 14.69 12.15 -10.95
N PHE A 75 14.45 11.10 -10.16
CA PHE A 75 15.45 10.08 -9.84
C PHE A 75 15.02 8.73 -10.41
N SER A 76 15.98 7.99 -10.95
CA SER A 76 15.73 6.65 -11.49
C SER A 76 15.42 5.63 -10.39
N VAL A 77 14.87 4.48 -10.80
CA VAL A 77 14.65 3.33 -9.90
C VAL A 77 15.95 2.81 -9.28
N GLN A 78 17.10 2.95 -9.97
CA GLN A 78 18.38 2.49 -9.46
C GLN A 78 18.84 3.34 -8.27
N VAL A 79 18.56 4.65 -8.29
CA VAL A 79 18.84 5.55 -7.14
C VAL A 79 18.01 5.12 -5.93
N ILE A 80 16.71 4.88 -6.12
CA ILE A 80 15.81 4.40 -5.07
C ILE A 80 16.30 3.06 -4.51
N ALA A 81 16.64 2.10 -5.38
CA ALA A 81 17.12 0.79 -4.97
C ALA A 81 18.44 0.87 -4.18
N ASN A 82 19.40 1.69 -4.61
CA ASN A 82 20.67 1.84 -3.89
C ASN A 82 20.52 2.58 -2.56
N ALA A 83 19.64 3.58 -2.49
CA ALA A 83 19.30 4.24 -1.23
C ALA A 83 18.75 3.24 -0.21
N LEU A 84 17.86 2.35 -0.64
CA LEU A 84 17.27 1.30 0.20
C LEU A 84 18.27 0.22 0.63
N LYS A 85 19.24 -0.14 -0.23
CA LYS A 85 20.28 -1.12 0.12
C LYS A 85 21.08 -0.73 1.36
N VAL A 86 21.30 0.56 1.61
CA VAL A 86 22.01 1.04 2.81
C VAL A 86 21.29 0.63 4.10
N TRP A 87 19.97 0.48 4.02
CA TRP A 87 19.10 0.03 5.11
C TRP A 87 18.88 -1.48 5.15
N GLY A 88 19.55 -2.25 4.27
CA GLY A 88 19.30 -3.68 4.11
C GLY A 88 17.93 -3.97 3.51
N LEU A 89 17.34 -3.00 2.81
CA LEU A 89 16.06 -3.15 2.12
C LEU A 89 16.30 -3.45 0.64
N GLU A 90 15.50 -4.36 0.11
CA GLU A 90 15.52 -4.75 -1.30
C GLU A 90 14.22 -4.34 -1.99
N LEU A 91 14.34 -3.98 -3.27
CA LEU A 91 13.23 -3.53 -4.10
C LEU A 91 12.98 -4.55 -5.20
N VAL A 92 11.88 -5.30 -5.09
CA VAL A 92 11.53 -6.37 -6.03
C VAL A 92 10.36 -5.93 -6.92
N PRO A 93 10.48 -5.96 -8.26
CA PRO A 93 9.37 -5.62 -9.14
C PRO A 93 8.17 -6.53 -8.89
N TYR A 94 6.99 -5.96 -8.67
CA TYR A 94 5.78 -6.71 -8.36
C TYR A 94 5.35 -7.61 -9.52
N SER A 95 5.70 -7.29 -10.77
CA SER A 95 5.45 -8.13 -11.95
C SER A 95 6.48 -9.23 -12.19
N SER A 96 7.50 -9.35 -11.33
CA SER A 96 8.56 -10.35 -11.47
C SER A 96 8.07 -11.76 -11.10
N THR A 97 8.84 -12.76 -11.51
CA THR A 97 8.63 -14.18 -11.12
C THR A 97 9.29 -14.52 -9.78
N ASP A 98 9.74 -13.53 -9.03
CA ASP A 98 10.31 -13.74 -7.71
C ASP A 98 9.25 -14.34 -6.76
N ALA A 99 9.68 -15.23 -5.86
CA ALA A 99 8.81 -15.83 -4.87
C ALA A 99 8.13 -14.77 -3.99
N VAL A 100 8.84 -13.68 -3.67
CA VAL A 100 8.27 -12.59 -2.86
C VAL A 100 7.21 -11.82 -3.64
N ALA A 101 7.44 -11.55 -4.92
CA ALA A 101 6.47 -10.88 -5.78
C ALA A 101 5.21 -11.74 -5.99
N GLN A 102 5.37 -13.05 -6.21
CA GLN A 102 4.24 -13.98 -6.34
C GLN A 102 3.43 -14.08 -5.04
N ALA A 103 4.10 -14.12 -3.89
CA ALA A 103 3.43 -14.10 -2.59
C ALA A 103 2.64 -12.80 -2.39
N ALA A 104 3.23 -11.65 -2.73
CA ALA A 104 2.55 -10.36 -2.68
C ALA A 104 1.37 -10.25 -3.65
N GLN A 105 1.44 -10.90 -4.82
CA GLN A 105 0.32 -10.99 -5.76
C GLN A 105 -0.83 -11.85 -5.24
N ALA A 106 -0.52 -12.94 -4.53
CA ALA A 106 -1.52 -13.83 -3.95
C ALA A 106 -2.19 -13.21 -2.72
N ASP A 107 -1.40 -12.59 -1.83
CA ASP A 107 -1.88 -11.87 -0.65
C ASP A 107 -1.04 -10.59 -0.42
N PRO A 108 -1.51 -9.44 -0.92
CA PRO A 108 -0.80 -8.18 -0.76
C PRO A 108 -0.62 -7.73 0.70
N THR A 109 -1.36 -8.32 1.64
CA THR A 109 -1.33 -7.89 3.05
C THR A 109 -0.16 -8.47 3.85
N GLN A 110 0.54 -9.47 3.29
CA GLN A 110 1.74 -10.09 3.86
C GLN A 110 2.97 -9.20 3.78
N SER A 111 3.05 -8.34 2.77
CA SER A 111 4.14 -7.37 2.63
C SER A 111 4.00 -6.24 3.65
N THR A 112 5.10 -5.54 3.91
CA THR A 112 5.13 -4.39 4.83
C THR A 112 4.96 -3.06 4.10
N ALA A 113 5.51 -2.94 2.89
CA ALA A 113 5.40 -1.74 2.07
C ALA A 113 5.54 -2.03 0.58
N TYR A 114 5.04 -1.08 -0.22
CA TYR A 114 5.15 -1.02 -1.66
C TYR A 114 5.62 0.37 -2.07
N ILE A 115 6.43 0.44 -3.12
CA ILE A 115 6.75 1.67 -3.83
C ILE A 115 6.11 1.60 -5.21
N CYS A 116 5.46 2.68 -5.62
CA CYS A 116 4.81 2.80 -6.91
C CYS A 116 5.41 3.95 -7.71
N ASN A 117 5.56 3.75 -9.01
CA ASN A 117 5.94 4.78 -9.97
C ASN A 117 4.87 4.92 -11.06
N TYR A 118 4.47 6.15 -11.34
CA TYR A 118 3.68 6.46 -12.52
C TYR A 118 4.11 7.77 -13.14
N LYS A 119 4.45 7.73 -14.43
CA LYS A 119 4.88 8.90 -15.22
C LYS A 119 5.87 9.76 -14.43
N GLU A 120 6.94 9.14 -13.95
CA GLU A 120 8.03 9.81 -13.23
C GLU A 120 7.65 10.33 -11.83
N HIS A 121 6.53 9.88 -11.27
CA HIS A 121 6.13 10.19 -9.89
C HIS A 121 6.24 8.96 -8.98
N TRP A 122 7.06 9.08 -7.94
CA TRP A 122 7.25 8.05 -6.92
C TRP A 122 6.36 8.30 -5.69
N PHE A 123 5.72 7.24 -5.19
CA PHE A 123 5.02 7.27 -3.91
C PHE A 123 5.07 5.93 -3.19
N THR A 124 4.88 5.99 -1.88
CA THR A 124 4.94 4.82 -1.00
C THR A 124 3.56 4.45 -0.47
N ILE A 125 3.32 3.15 -0.38
CA ILE A 125 2.20 2.56 0.35
C ILE A 125 2.79 1.71 1.49
N ARG A 126 2.60 2.10 2.75
CA ARG A 126 3.18 1.40 3.90
C ARG A 126 2.11 0.96 4.89
N LYS A 127 2.33 -0.22 5.49
CA LYS A 127 1.54 -0.72 6.61
C LYS A 127 2.07 -0.09 7.90
N LEU A 128 1.21 0.62 8.63
CA LEU A 128 1.50 1.31 9.88
C LEU A 128 0.38 0.99 10.88
N GLY A 129 0.73 0.52 12.09
CA GLY A 129 -0.29 0.20 13.11
C GLY A 129 -1.39 -0.76 12.62
N GLY A 130 -1.02 -1.76 11.80
CA GLY A 130 -1.96 -2.73 11.23
C GLY A 130 -2.86 -2.24 10.09
N ARG A 131 -2.80 -0.96 9.70
CA ARG A 131 -3.55 -0.37 8.59
C ARG A 131 -2.61 0.06 7.45
N TRP A 132 -3.13 0.10 6.23
CA TRP A 132 -2.36 0.54 5.07
C TRP A 132 -2.58 2.03 4.85
N PHE A 133 -1.52 2.74 4.44
CA PHE A 133 -1.60 4.16 4.13
C PHE A 133 -0.93 4.44 2.80
N ASN A 134 -1.59 5.24 1.96
CA ASN A 134 -0.99 5.88 0.81
C ASN A 134 -0.30 7.17 1.29
N LEU A 135 1.02 7.19 1.14
CA LEU A 135 1.91 8.28 1.52
C LEU A 135 2.36 9.07 0.29
N ASN A 136 1.49 9.18 -0.73
CA ASN A 136 1.76 10.00 -1.88
C ASN A 136 1.91 11.47 -1.47
N SER A 137 3.09 12.03 -1.74
CA SER A 137 3.50 13.38 -1.38
C SER A 137 2.65 14.50 -1.99
N LEU A 138 1.89 14.19 -3.06
CA LEU A 138 0.91 15.10 -3.66
C LEU A 138 -0.39 15.20 -2.84
N LEU A 139 -0.61 14.30 -1.88
CA LEU A 139 -1.77 14.32 -1.01
C LEU A 139 -1.58 15.33 0.12
N SER A 140 -2.71 15.84 0.64
CA SER A 140 -2.72 16.74 1.79
C SER A 140 -2.28 16.06 3.10
N GLY A 141 -2.20 14.73 3.12
CA GLY A 141 -1.79 13.92 4.25
C GLY A 141 -1.90 12.41 3.93
N PRO A 142 -1.58 11.54 4.89
CA PRO A 142 -1.63 10.09 4.70
C PRO A 142 -3.07 9.61 4.51
N GLN A 143 -3.35 8.93 3.39
CA GLN A 143 -4.69 8.42 3.09
C GLN A 143 -4.81 6.94 3.47
N PRO A 144 -5.75 6.56 4.35
CA PRO A 144 -5.91 5.18 4.76
C PRO A 144 -6.47 4.31 3.62
N ILE A 145 -5.90 3.10 3.49
CA ILE A 145 -6.32 2.04 2.59
C ILE A 145 -6.77 0.85 3.45
N SER A 146 -7.98 0.34 3.19
CA SER A 146 -8.44 -0.90 3.83
C SER A 146 -7.66 -2.10 3.31
N ARG A 147 -7.44 -3.11 4.14
CA ARG A 147 -6.84 -4.40 3.73
C ARG A 147 -7.61 -5.03 2.56
N THR A 148 -8.94 -4.94 2.58
CA THR A 148 -9.80 -5.46 1.51
C THR A 148 -9.73 -4.63 0.22
N TYR A 149 -9.37 -3.36 0.33
CA TYR A 149 -9.24 -2.46 -0.83
C TYR A 149 -7.84 -2.48 -1.44
N LEU A 150 -6.80 -2.83 -0.66
CA LEU A 150 -5.40 -2.84 -1.10
C LEU A 150 -5.19 -3.66 -2.37
N ALA A 151 -5.72 -4.89 -2.43
CA ALA A 151 -5.55 -5.76 -3.59
C ALA A 151 -6.17 -5.14 -4.86
N LEU A 152 -7.37 -4.56 -4.72
CA LEU A 152 -8.03 -3.87 -5.83
C LEU A 152 -7.27 -2.61 -6.25
N PHE A 153 -6.75 -1.86 -5.28
CA PHE A 153 -5.96 -0.66 -5.53
C PHE A 153 -4.69 -0.99 -6.32
N LEU A 154 -3.90 -1.99 -5.88
CA LEU A 154 -2.69 -2.42 -6.59
C LEU A 154 -3.02 -2.95 -8.00
N ALA A 155 -4.10 -3.73 -8.14
CA ALA A 155 -4.53 -4.22 -9.45
C ALA A 155 -4.92 -3.08 -10.40
N GLN A 156 -5.60 -2.04 -9.90
CA GLN A 156 -5.92 -0.84 -10.67
C GLN A 156 -4.65 -0.11 -11.11
N LEU A 157 -3.68 0.08 -10.21
CA LEU A 157 -2.41 0.71 -10.53
C LEU A 157 -1.68 -0.05 -11.65
N GLN A 158 -1.65 -1.39 -11.62
CA GLN A 158 -1.07 -2.17 -12.71
C GLN A 158 -1.77 -1.96 -14.06
N GLN A 159 -3.10 -1.90 -14.06
CA GLN A 159 -3.89 -1.67 -15.28
C GLN A 159 -3.67 -0.27 -15.87
N GLU A 160 -3.49 0.73 -15.01
CA GLU A 160 -3.16 2.09 -15.41
C GLU A 160 -1.71 2.25 -15.91
N GLY A 161 -0.88 1.21 -15.75
CA GLY A 161 0.51 1.17 -16.21
C GLY A 161 1.53 1.64 -15.16
N TYR A 162 1.18 1.60 -13.87
CA TYR A 162 2.12 1.90 -12.79
C TYR A 162 3.13 0.77 -12.67
N SER A 163 4.39 1.13 -12.42
CA SER A 163 5.41 0.18 -11.99
C SER A 163 5.35 0.06 -10.48
N ILE A 164 4.98 -1.12 -9.99
CA ILE A 164 4.86 -1.41 -8.56
C ILE A 164 6.04 -2.25 -8.13
N PHE A 165 6.60 -1.95 -6.97
CA PHE A 165 7.72 -2.64 -6.37
C PHE A 165 7.37 -3.03 -4.93
N VAL A 166 7.71 -4.26 -4.57
CA VAL A 166 7.60 -4.78 -3.19
C VAL A 166 8.88 -4.42 -2.46
N VAL A 167 8.74 -3.84 -1.27
CA VAL A 167 9.88 -3.57 -0.39
C VAL A 167 10.07 -4.77 0.54
N VAL A 168 11.26 -5.36 0.49
CA VAL A 168 11.62 -6.54 1.27
C VAL A 168 12.70 -6.16 2.28
N GLY A 169 12.51 -6.55 3.54
CA GLY A 169 13.45 -6.29 4.62
C GLY A 169 12.77 -5.70 5.87
N GLU A 170 13.58 -5.34 6.86
CA GLU A 170 13.10 -4.82 8.14
C GLU A 170 13.05 -3.28 8.10
N LEU A 171 11.83 -2.74 8.08
CA LEU A 171 11.61 -1.29 8.12
C LEU A 171 11.78 -0.77 9.55
N PRO A 172 12.30 0.47 9.71
CA PRO A 172 12.42 1.08 11.03
C PRO A 172 11.04 1.24 11.67
N GLN A 173 10.94 0.87 12.95
CA GLN A 173 9.74 1.06 13.75
C GLN A 173 9.48 2.56 13.94
N CYS A 174 8.21 2.94 13.89
CA CYS A 174 7.79 4.33 14.07
C CYS A 174 6.66 4.43 15.11
N GLN A 175 6.41 5.64 15.61
CA GLN A 175 5.36 5.90 16.62
C GLN A 175 3.94 5.57 16.12
N ALA A 176 3.75 5.40 14.81
CA ALA A 176 2.50 4.94 14.23
C ALA A 176 2.29 3.42 14.35
N ASP A 177 3.35 2.65 14.60
CA ASP A 177 3.27 1.20 14.81
C ASP A 177 2.75 0.84 16.20
N ASP A 178 2.91 1.72 17.19
CA ASP A 178 2.36 1.59 18.54
C ASP A 178 0.82 1.68 18.58
N PHE A 179 0.17 2.09 17.48
CA PHE A 179 -1.28 2.02 17.34
C PHE A 179 -1.70 0.57 17.06
N HIS A 180 -1.81 -0.22 18.12
CA HIS A 180 -2.59 -1.46 18.09
C HIS A 180 -4.10 -1.13 18.13
N GLU A 181 -4.91 -2.01 17.55
CA GLU A 181 -6.38 -1.96 17.43
C GLU A 181 -7.15 -1.94 18.77
N GLU A 182 -6.67 -1.23 19.80
CA GLU A 182 -7.48 -1.02 21.02
C GLU A 182 -8.58 0.03 20.81
N ASP A 183 -8.49 0.87 19.77
CA ASP A 183 -9.62 1.68 19.30
C ASP A 183 -10.36 0.94 18.17
N SER A 184 -10.94 -0.22 18.52
CA SER A 184 -12.19 -0.63 17.89
C SER A 184 -13.17 0.50 18.19
N ASP A 185 -13.50 1.32 17.19
CA ASP A 185 -14.46 2.41 17.33
C ASP A 185 -15.70 1.89 18.09
N PRO A 186 -15.91 2.28 19.37
CA PRO A 186 -16.90 1.65 20.23
C PRO A 186 -18.31 1.77 19.62
N ASP A 187 -18.54 2.80 18.82
CA ASP A 187 -19.77 3.03 18.09
C ASP A 187 -20.01 1.99 16.97
N LEU A 188 -18.96 1.53 16.28
CA LEU A 188 -19.07 0.47 15.27
C LEU A 188 -19.31 -0.90 15.90
N GLN A 189 -18.72 -1.15 17.07
CA GLN A 189 -18.91 -2.40 17.82
C GLN A 189 -20.30 -2.45 18.47
N GLU A 190 -20.78 -1.35 19.03
CA GLU A 190 -22.16 -1.23 19.51
C GLU A 190 -23.16 -1.35 18.35
N ALA A 191 -22.92 -0.72 17.19
CA ALA A 191 -23.79 -0.85 16.04
C ALA A 191 -23.84 -2.28 15.47
N LEU A 192 -22.69 -2.99 15.44
CA LEU A 192 -22.68 -4.40 15.06
C LEU A 192 -23.38 -5.28 16.11
N GLN A 193 -23.18 -5.03 17.41
CA GLN A 193 -23.85 -5.78 18.47
C GLN A 193 -25.36 -5.53 18.49
N GLN A 194 -25.80 -4.29 18.29
CA GLN A 194 -27.22 -3.93 18.21
C GLN A 194 -27.86 -4.60 16.99
N SER A 195 -27.24 -4.54 15.82
CA SER A 195 -27.77 -5.21 14.62
C SER A 195 -27.79 -6.74 14.75
N LEU A 196 -26.80 -7.34 15.43
CA LEU A 196 -26.79 -8.78 15.76
C LEU A 196 -27.85 -9.14 16.82
N GLN A 197 -28.14 -8.27 17.79
CA GLN A 197 -29.19 -8.49 18.79
C GLN A 197 -30.60 -8.32 18.19
N GLU A 198 -30.83 -7.32 17.34
CA GLU A 198 -32.09 -7.10 16.63
C GLU A 198 -32.43 -8.29 15.71
N SER A 199 -31.42 -8.82 15.01
CA SER A 199 -31.60 -9.99 14.14
C SER A 199 -31.76 -11.32 14.91
N GLN A 200 -31.34 -11.39 16.17
CA GLN A 200 -31.61 -12.53 17.06
C GLN A 200 -33.00 -12.42 17.74
N GLN A 201 -33.45 -11.23 18.12
CA GLN A 201 -34.80 -11.00 18.66
C GLN A 201 -35.90 -11.22 17.62
N ALA A 202 -35.62 -10.96 16.33
CA ALA A 202 -36.53 -11.28 15.23
C ALA A 202 -36.70 -12.80 14.96
N LYS A 203 -35.94 -13.67 15.65
CA LYS A 203 -35.97 -15.14 15.47
C LYS A 203 -36.43 -15.94 16.70
N THR A 204 -36.83 -15.31 17.79
CA THR A 204 -37.46 -16.03 18.92
C THR A 204 -38.97 -16.17 18.69
N PRO A 205 -39.52 -17.40 18.71
CA PRO A 205 -40.95 -17.64 18.55
C PRO A 205 -41.69 -17.26 19.84
N THR A 206 -42.66 -16.35 19.73
CA THR A 206 -43.59 -16.05 20.81
C THR A 206 -44.48 -17.27 21.05
N GLU A 207 -44.26 -18.00 22.14
CA GLU A 207 -45.21 -18.95 22.70
C GLU A 207 -46.47 -18.19 23.17
N ALA A 208 -47.56 -18.30 22.41
CA ALA A 208 -48.91 -18.10 22.90
C ALA A 208 -49.88 -19.01 22.14
N SER A 209 -50.54 -19.90 22.91
CA SER A 209 -51.69 -20.75 22.54
C SER A 209 -51.50 -21.76 21.41
N THR A 210 -51.05 -22.98 21.75
CA THR A 210 -51.32 -24.18 20.95
C THR A 210 -52.78 -24.60 21.12
N LEU A 211 -53.67 -24.08 20.27
CA LEU A 211 -54.85 -24.84 19.84
C LEU A 211 -54.39 -25.66 18.63
N SER A 212 -54.62 -26.98 18.66
CA SER A 212 -54.23 -27.83 17.53
C SER A 212 -55.02 -27.44 16.29
N ASP A 213 -54.38 -27.45 15.12
CA ASP A 213 -54.97 -27.07 13.83
C ASP A 213 -56.31 -27.80 13.53
N ASP A 214 -56.51 -28.99 14.09
CA ASP A 214 -57.76 -29.75 13.99
C ASP A 214 -58.97 -29.06 14.67
N GLU A 215 -58.76 -28.35 15.79
CA GLU A 215 -59.83 -27.63 16.50
C GLU A 215 -60.23 -26.35 15.76
N MET A 216 -59.29 -25.71 15.06
CA MET A 216 -59.57 -24.54 14.22
C MET A 216 -60.32 -24.92 12.94
N LEU A 217 -60.03 -26.10 12.37
CA LEU A 217 -60.72 -26.59 11.18
C LEU A 217 -62.17 -27.03 11.49
N GLU A 218 -62.40 -27.68 12.64
CA GLU A 218 -63.76 -28.04 13.09
C GLU A 218 -64.63 -26.81 13.42
N ALA A 219 -64.04 -25.76 14.01
CA ALA A 219 -64.77 -24.52 14.31
C ALA A 219 -65.20 -23.77 13.04
N ALA A 220 -64.35 -23.75 12.01
CA ALA A 220 -64.67 -23.12 10.73
C ALA A 220 -65.78 -23.87 9.96
N LEU A 221 -65.78 -25.20 10.02
CA LEU A 221 -66.81 -26.03 9.39
C LEU A 221 -68.18 -25.89 10.05
N ARG A 222 -68.25 -25.73 11.39
CA ARG A 222 -69.51 -25.48 12.10
C ARG A 222 -70.13 -24.14 11.76
N LEU A 223 -69.31 -23.08 11.65
CA LEU A 223 -69.77 -21.72 11.30
C LEU A 223 -70.33 -21.61 9.88
N SER A 224 -69.92 -22.49 8.95
CA SER A 224 -70.46 -22.53 7.59
C SER A 224 -71.77 -23.32 7.43
N MET A 225 -72.22 -24.06 8.45
CA MET A 225 -73.47 -24.84 8.38
C MET A 225 -74.68 -24.15 9.03
N GLU A 226 -74.50 -23.01 9.70
CA GLU A 226 -75.58 -22.24 10.35
C GLU A 226 -75.94 -20.92 9.63
N SER A 227 -75.59 -20.78 8.34
CA SER A 227 -76.06 -19.68 7.47
C SER A 227 -76.96 -20.18 6.34
#